data_AF-A0A538F910-F1
#
_entry.id   AF-A0A538F910-F1
#
_cell.length_a   1.000
_cell.length_b   1.000
_cell.length_c   1.000
_cell.angle_alpha   90.00
_cell.angle_beta   90.00
_cell.angle_gamma   90.00
#
_symmetry.space_group_name_H-M   'P 1'
#
loop_
_entity.id
_entity.type
_entity.pdbx_description
1 polymer ?
#
loop_
_entity_poly.entity_id
_entity_poly.type
_entity_poly.pdbx_seq_one_letter_code
_entity_poly.pdbx_strand_id
1 'polypeptide(L)'
;MRRDPALVRLSRDHHHALVVAQGLQRATEATVATATDSFRSYWELEGAEHLAVEEQILLPVLAEQARHREPVVAEVLIEHVVLRRQADRLLADGDGSDRLPDAHALGAGLEEHVRREERVLFPLLERTLSTEELTELGDRLERTPVYRAGSAGSAPDQDCADRWLGLNYSPTPGAGDSDGG
;
A
#
# COMPACT_ATOMS: atom_id res chain seq x y z
N MET A 1 -23.39 -4.29 -1.60
CA MET A 1 -23.48 -3.17 -0.65
C MET A 1 -22.83 -1.96 -1.29
N ARG A 2 -23.33 -0.76 -1.01
CA ARG A 2 -22.64 0.49 -1.37
C ARG A 2 -21.55 0.69 -0.30
N ARG A 3 -20.31 0.93 -0.73
CA ARG A 3 -19.17 1.26 0.15
C ARG A 3 -19.49 2.50 0.98
N ASP A 4 -19.09 2.52 2.24
CA ASP A 4 -19.24 3.71 3.09
C ASP A 4 -18.51 4.92 2.47
N PRO A 5 -19.09 6.15 2.51
CA PRO A 5 -18.47 7.34 1.95
C PRO A 5 -17.00 7.55 2.36
N ALA A 6 -16.64 7.21 3.61
CA ALA A 6 -15.28 7.35 4.12
C ALA A 6 -14.24 6.53 3.34
N LEU A 7 -14.66 5.40 2.77
CA LEU A 7 -13.78 4.44 2.09
C LEU A 7 -13.88 4.54 0.56
N VAL A 8 -14.82 5.32 0.01
CA VAL A 8 -15.02 5.46 -1.44
C VAL A 8 -13.77 5.97 -2.15
N ARG A 9 -12.99 6.84 -1.50
CA ARG A 9 -11.73 7.34 -2.08
C ARG A 9 -10.75 6.18 -2.32
N LEU A 10 -10.46 5.38 -1.31
CA LEU A 10 -9.53 4.24 -1.43
C LEU A 10 -10.05 3.20 -2.44
N SER A 11 -11.36 2.90 -2.41
CA SER A 11 -11.97 2.03 -3.42
C SER A 11 -11.86 2.57 -4.86
N ARG A 12 -11.72 3.88 -5.07
CA ARG A 12 -11.47 4.43 -6.41
C ARG A 12 -10.03 4.18 -6.85
N ASP A 13 -9.07 4.36 -5.94
CA ASP A 13 -7.65 4.10 -6.22
C ASP A 13 -7.44 2.61 -6.59
N HIS A 14 -8.18 1.69 -5.94
CA HIS A 14 -8.19 0.26 -6.28
C HIS A 14 -8.58 -0.05 -7.73
N HIS A 15 -9.39 0.79 -8.37
CA HIS A 15 -9.75 0.57 -9.77
C HIS A 15 -8.51 0.69 -10.67
N HIS A 16 -7.67 1.70 -10.45
CA HIS A 16 -6.44 1.90 -11.21
C HIS A 16 -5.43 0.78 -10.91
N ALA A 17 -5.29 0.40 -9.63
CA ALA A 17 -4.46 -0.72 -9.21
C ALA A 17 -4.82 -2.02 -9.96
N LEU A 18 -6.11 -2.34 -10.09
CA LEU A 18 -6.57 -3.54 -10.80
C LEU A 18 -6.33 -3.50 -12.32
N VAL A 19 -6.41 -2.32 -12.94
CA VAL A 19 -6.07 -2.15 -14.37
C VAL A 19 -4.59 -2.45 -14.60
N VAL A 20 -3.72 -1.90 -13.76
CA VAL A 20 -2.27 -2.12 -13.82
C VAL A 20 -1.91 -3.57 -13.50
N ALA A 21 -2.50 -4.14 -12.46
CA ALA A 21 -2.34 -5.55 -12.08
C ALA A 21 -2.68 -6.49 -13.24
N GLN A 22 -3.82 -6.25 -13.90
CA GLN A 22 -4.24 -7.02 -15.07
C GLN A 22 -3.28 -6.87 -16.25
N GLY A 23 -2.74 -5.66 -16.47
CA GLY A 23 -1.73 -5.38 -17.49
C GLY A 23 -0.46 -6.20 -17.26
N LEU A 24 0.03 -6.24 -16.01
CA LEU A 24 1.18 -7.03 -15.62
C LEU A 24 0.93 -8.54 -15.79
N GLN A 25 -0.19 -9.07 -15.31
CA GLN A 25 -0.51 -10.51 -15.43
C GLN A 25 -0.67 -10.98 -16.88
N ARG A 26 -1.12 -10.10 -17.79
CA ARG A 26 -1.30 -10.41 -19.21
C ARG A 26 -0.10 -10.05 -20.06
N ALA A 27 0.97 -9.54 -19.46
CA ALA A 27 2.18 -9.24 -20.17
C ALA A 27 2.72 -10.50 -20.88
N THR A 28 3.34 -10.27 -22.02
CA THR A 28 4.13 -11.24 -22.79
C THR A 28 5.55 -10.72 -22.88
N GLU A 29 6.49 -11.52 -23.39
CA GLU A 29 7.86 -11.04 -23.66
C GLU A 29 7.88 -9.75 -24.50
N ALA A 30 6.94 -9.61 -25.45
CA ALA A 30 6.85 -8.42 -26.30
C ALA A 30 6.23 -7.19 -25.62
N THR A 31 5.47 -7.37 -24.53
CA THR A 31 4.67 -6.29 -23.90
C THR A 31 5.08 -6.00 -22.46
N VAL A 32 5.96 -6.80 -21.86
CA VAL A 32 6.38 -6.67 -20.46
C VAL A 32 7.04 -5.32 -20.18
N ALA A 33 7.78 -4.75 -21.14
CA ALA A 33 8.36 -3.41 -20.99
C ALA A 33 7.27 -2.34 -20.79
N THR A 34 6.28 -2.30 -21.68
CA THR A 34 5.16 -1.34 -21.59
C THR A 34 4.31 -1.56 -20.33
N ALA A 35 4.08 -2.81 -19.94
CA ALA A 35 3.37 -3.13 -18.70
C ALA A 35 4.17 -2.66 -17.46
N THR A 36 5.49 -2.81 -17.48
CA THR A 36 6.39 -2.33 -16.42
C THR A 36 6.39 -0.81 -16.34
N ASP A 37 6.42 -0.09 -17.47
CA ASP A 37 6.37 1.38 -17.49
C ASP A 37 5.02 1.92 -16.98
N SER A 38 3.93 1.23 -17.32
CA SER A 38 2.59 1.55 -16.80
C SER A 38 2.54 1.34 -15.29
N PHE A 39 3.11 0.23 -14.79
CA PHE A 39 3.21 -0.02 -13.36
C PHE A 39 4.09 1.02 -12.66
N ARG A 40 5.26 1.36 -13.22
CA ARG A 40 6.16 2.39 -12.69
C ARG A 40 5.41 3.71 -12.48
N SER A 41 4.73 4.16 -13.52
CA SER A 41 3.95 5.41 -13.49
C SER A 41 2.87 5.39 -12.40
N TYR A 42 2.12 4.29 -12.30
CA TYR A 42 1.14 4.10 -11.25
C TYR A 42 1.76 4.08 -9.85
N TRP A 43 2.87 3.34 -9.67
CA TRP A 43 3.51 3.14 -8.38
C TRP A 43 4.08 4.45 -7.81
N GLU A 44 4.74 5.24 -8.67
CA GLU A 44 5.34 6.52 -8.32
C GLU A 44 4.30 7.63 -8.06
N LEU A 45 3.15 7.59 -8.74
CA LEU A 45 2.12 8.63 -8.62
C LEU A 45 1.06 8.32 -7.55
N GLU A 46 0.74 7.05 -7.33
CA GLU A 46 -0.46 6.64 -6.59
C GLU A 46 -0.21 5.44 -5.67
N GLY A 47 0.36 4.34 -6.19
CA GLY A 47 0.41 3.05 -5.50
C GLY A 47 1.18 3.08 -4.18
N ALA A 48 2.38 3.67 -4.15
CA ALA A 48 3.17 3.75 -2.94
C ALA A 48 2.50 4.58 -1.83
N GLU A 49 1.91 5.71 -2.21
CA GLU A 49 1.20 6.60 -1.28
C GLU A 49 -0.08 5.96 -0.74
N HIS A 50 -0.79 5.20 -1.58
CA HIS A 50 -1.99 4.47 -1.16
C HIS A 50 -1.70 3.54 0.03
N LEU A 51 -0.68 2.69 -0.10
CA LEU A 51 -0.27 1.78 0.99
C LEU A 51 0.14 2.56 2.25
N ALA A 52 0.82 3.71 2.08
CA ALA A 52 1.24 4.53 3.21
C ALA A 52 0.05 5.16 3.95
N VAL A 53 -0.97 5.62 3.21
CA VAL A 53 -2.22 6.15 3.78
C VAL A 53 -2.93 5.07 4.62
N GLU A 54 -2.96 3.84 4.12
CA GLU A 54 -3.58 2.74 4.85
C GLU A 54 -2.83 2.41 6.13
N GLU A 55 -1.50 2.31 6.05
CA GLU A 55 -0.63 2.04 7.20
C GLU A 55 -0.68 3.12 8.28
N GLN A 56 -0.79 4.38 7.89
CA GLN A 56 -0.74 5.51 8.82
C GLN A 56 -2.10 5.88 9.41
N ILE A 57 -3.19 5.52 8.73
CA ILE A 57 -4.52 6.04 9.08
C ILE A 57 -5.52 4.90 9.28
N LEU A 58 -5.70 4.05 8.26
CA LEU A 58 -6.78 3.07 8.23
C LEU A 58 -6.50 1.87 9.14
N LEU A 59 -5.32 1.26 9.02
CA LEU A 59 -4.93 0.08 9.79
C LEU A 59 -4.79 0.34 11.30
N PRO A 60 -4.24 1.49 11.76
CA PRO A 60 -4.18 1.80 13.19
C PRO A 60 -5.56 1.90 13.85
N VAL A 61 -6.55 2.50 13.17
CA VAL A 61 -7.92 2.62 13.68
C VAL A 61 -8.52 1.23 13.93
N LEU A 62 -8.34 0.31 12.99
CA LEU A 62 -8.84 -1.06 13.17
C LEU A 62 -8.08 -1.81 14.28
N ALA A 63 -6.77 -1.63 14.37
CA ALA A 63 -5.93 -2.28 15.39
C ALA A 63 -6.30 -1.84 16.82
N GLU A 64 -6.62 -0.57 17.01
CA GLU A 64 -7.06 0.01 18.29
C GLU A 64 -8.44 -0.52 18.70
N GLN A 65 -9.41 -0.53 17.78
CA GLN A 65 -10.79 -0.90 18.08
C GLN A 65 -11.00 -2.40 18.23
N ALA A 66 -10.30 -3.21 17.44
CA ALA A 66 -10.46 -4.67 17.46
C ALA A 66 -9.62 -5.37 18.55
N ARG A 67 -9.12 -4.62 19.54
CA ARG A 67 -8.30 -5.13 20.66
C ARG A 67 -7.12 -6.00 20.20
N HIS A 68 -6.47 -5.63 19.09
CA HIS A 68 -5.30 -6.31 18.52
C HIS A 68 -5.48 -7.78 18.11
N ARG A 69 -6.70 -8.23 17.77
CA ARG A 69 -6.98 -9.65 17.47
C ARG A 69 -7.34 -9.98 16.03
N GLU A 70 -7.44 -8.98 15.15
CA GLU A 70 -7.85 -9.22 13.77
C GLU A 70 -6.63 -9.58 12.91
N PRO A 71 -6.55 -10.83 12.40
CA PRO A 71 -5.41 -11.28 11.61
C PRO A 71 -5.24 -10.47 10.31
N VAL A 72 -6.34 -9.93 9.77
CA VAL A 72 -6.34 -9.19 8.51
C VAL A 72 -5.42 -7.96 8.53
N VAL A 73 -5.23 -7.31 9.68
CA VAL A 73 -4.31 -6.16 9.78
C VAL A 73 -2.87 -6.61 9.52
N ALA A 74 -2.45 -7.73 10.15
CA ALA A 74 -1.12 -8.27 9.95
C ALA A 74 -0.94 -8.82 8.53
N GLU A 75 -1.96 -9.47 7.97
CA GLU A 75 -1.95 -9.99 6.59
C GLU A 75 -1.74 -8.86 5.58
N VAL A 76 -2.49 -7.76 5.69
CA VAL A 76 -2.37 -6.61 4.79
C VAL A 76 -0.97 -5.97 4.91
N LEU A 77 -0.44 -5.80 6.13
CA LEU A 77 0.91 -5.28 6.32
C LEU A 77 1.99 -6.18 5.69
N ILE A 78 1.84 -7.50 5.80
CA ILE A 78 2.75 -8.46 5.15
C ILE A 78 2.67 -8.30 3.62
N GLU A 79 1.48 -8.13 3.08
CA GLU A 79 1.26 -7.93 1.65
C GLU A 79 1.90 -6.64 1.16
N HIS A 80 1.81 -5.54 1.91
CA HIS A 80 2.48 -4.29 1.56
C HIS A 80 3.99 -4.46 1.45
N VAL A 81 4.61 -5.18 2.40
CA VAL A 81 6.05 -5.48 2.36
C VAL A 81 6.41 -6.33 1.14
N VAL A 82 5.59 -7.33 0.80
CA VAL A 82 5.81 -8.18 -0.37
C VAL A 82 5.66 -7.37 -1.66
N LEU A 83 4.61 -6.57 -1.79
CA LEU A 83 4.35 -5.72 -2.95
C LEU A 83 5.49 -4.74 -3.20
N ARG A 84 6.00 -4.09 -2.13
CA ARG A 84 7.16 -3.19 -2.24
C ARG A 84 8.40 -3.89 -2.73
N ARG A 85 8.73 -5.07 -2.17
CA ARG A 85 9.87 -5.87 -2.63
C ARG A 85 9.74 -6.31 -4.08
N GLN A 86 8.53 -6.70 -4.49
CA GLN A 86 8.25 -7.09 -5.87
C GLN A 86 8.32 -5.88 -6.83
N ALA A 87 7.85 -4.71 -6.40
CA ALA A 87 7.97 -3.46 -7.14
C ALA A 87 9.45 -3.08 -7.32
N ASP A 88 10.25 -3.06 -6.24
CA ASP A 88 11.68 -2.76 -6.30
C ASP A 88 12.40 -3.70 -7.27
N ARG A 89 12.09 -5.00 -7.21
CA ARG A 89 12.67 -6.01 -8.09
C ARG A 89 12.29 -5.79 -9.55
N LEU A 90 11.01 -5.50 -9.84
CA LEU A 90 10.55 -5.26 -11.21
C LEU A 90 11.12 -3.97 -11.80
N LEU A 91 11.31 -2.95 -10.96
CA LEU A 91 11.74 -1.60 -11.35
C LEU A 91 13.27 -1.42 -11.35
N ALA A 92 14.04 -2.36 -10.81
CA ALA A 92 15.49 -2.33 -10.78
C ALA A 92 16.10 -2.27 -12.20
N ASP A 93 17.12 -1.43 -12.36
CA ASP A 93 17.86 -1.32 -13.60
C ASP A 93 18.74 -2.56 -13.81
N GLY A 94 18.48 -3.27 -14.91
CA GLY A 94 19.18 -4.50 -15.26
C GLY A 94 18.89 -4.89 -16.70
N ASP A 95 19.96 -4.98 -17.48
CA ASP A 95 20.03 -5.58 -18.81
C ASP A 95 20.18 -7.10 -18.62
N GLY A 96 19.08 -7.85 -18.74
CA GLY A 96 19.16 -9.30 -18.97
C GLY A 96 18.39 -10.25 -18.04
N SER A 97 17.70 -9.77 -17.00
CA SER A 97 16.77 -10.63 -16.24
C SER A 97 15.40 -10.66 -16.91
N ASP A 98 14.84 -11.86 -17.14
CA ASP A 98 13.46 -12.03 -17.58
C ASP A 98 12.51 -11.37 -16.57
N ARG A 99 11.90 -10.24 -16.96
CA ARG A 99 10.97 -9.46 -16.14
C ARG A 99 9.58 -10.09 -16.09
N LEU A 100 9.30 -11.06 -16.95
CA LEU A 100 7.95 -11.61 -17.11
C LEU A 100 7.44 -12.32 -15.85
N PRO A 101 8.23 -13.20 -15.18
CA PRO A 101 7.81 -13.82 -13.93
C PRO A 101 7.57 -12.80 -12.81
N ASP A 102 8.40 -11.76 -12.74
CA ASP A 102 8.29 -10.72 -11.72
C ASP A 102 7.05 -9.84 -11.95
N ALA A 103 6.78 -9.49 -13.21
CA ALA A 103 5.55 -8.80 -13.60
C ALA A 103 4.31 -9.64 -13.23
N HIS A 104 4.29 -10.93 -13.58
CA HIS A 104 3.16 -11.81 -13.26
C HIS A 104 2.95 -11.94 -11.75
N ALA A 105 4.03 -12.15 -10.98
CA ALA A 105 3.97 -12.29 -9.53
C ALA A 105 3.46 -11.00 -8.86
N LEU A 106 3.94 -9.84 -9.28
CA LEU A 106 3.51 -8.55 -8.76
C LEU A 106 2.05 -8.25 -9.13
N GLY A 107 1.67 -8.51 -10.39
CA GLY A 107 0.30 -8.31 -10.84
C GLY A 107 -0.70 -9.21 -10.11
N ALA A 108 -0.34 -10.46 -9.81
CA ALA A 108 -1.16 -11.36 -9.01
C ALA A 108 -1.24 -10.90 -7.54
N GLY A 109 -0.12 -10.49 -6.96
CA GLY A 109 -0.05 -9.96 -5.59
C GLY A 109 -0.92 -8.71 -5.41
N LEU A 110 -0.85 -7.77 -6.35
CA LEU A 110 -1.61 -6.52 -6.28
C LEU A 110 -3.12 -6.76 -6.40
N GLU A 111 -3.54 -7.67 -7.27
CA GLU A 111 -4.95 -8.06 -7.36
C GLU A 111 -5.44 -8.71 -6.06
N GLU A 112 -4.66 -9.64 -5.50
CA GLU A 112 -5.03 -10.34 -4.27
C GLU A 112 -5.15 -9.40 -3.08
N HIS A 113 -4.19 -8.48 -2.94
CA HIS A 113 -4.19 -7.42 -1.94
C HIS A 113 -5.47 -6.55 -2.05
N VAL A 114 -5.76 -5.98 -3.22
CA VAL A 114 -6.98 -5.18 -3.43
C VAL A 114 -8.26 -5.98 -3.12
N ARG A 115 -8.29 -7.27 -3.48
CA ARG A 115 -9.45 -8.13 -3.19
C ARG A 115 -9.66 -8.32 -1.69
N ARG A 116 -8.60 -8.48 -0.91
CA ARG A 116 -8.70 -8.63 0.55
C ARG A 116 -9.17 -7.36 1.20
N GLU A 117 -8.71 -6.21 0.74
CA GLU A 117 -9.17 -4.94 1.30
C GLU A 117 -10.64 -4.70 1.03
N GLU A 118 -11.05 -4.84 -0.23
CA GLU A 118 -12.43 -4.65 -0.63
C GLU A 118 -13.40 -5.65 0.01
N ARG A 119 -12.97 -6.91 0.23
CA ARG A 119 -13.88 -7.99 0.65
C ARG A 119 -13.79 -8.34 2.12
N VAL A 120 -12.69 -8.01 2.77
CA VAL A 120 -12.43 -8.40 4.16
C VAL A 120 -12.18 -7.16 5.02
N LEU A 121 -11.16 -6.36 4.70
CA LEU A 121 -10.74 -5.23 5.53
C LEU A 121 -11.81 -4.15 5.62
N PHE A 122 -12.30 -3.64 4.48
CA PHE A 122 -13.29 -2.56 4.45
C PHE A 122 -14.63 -3.00 5.05
N PRO A 123 -15.19 -4.18 4.72
CA PRO A 123 -16.38 -4.65 5.42
C PRO A 123 -16.18 -4.85 6.92
N LEU A 124 -14.96 -5.18 7.38
CA LEU A 124 -14.67 -5.29 8.81
C LEU A 124 -14.65 -3.92 9.49
N LEU A 125 -14.03 -2.91 8.87
CA LEU A 125 -14.11 -1.52 9.33
C LEU A 125 -15.57 -1.04 9.45
N GLU A 126 -16.38 -1.25 8.41
CA GLU A 126 -17.79 -0.87 8.37
C GLU A 126 -18.64 -1.57 9.46
N ARG A 127 -18.24 -2.76 9.92
CA ARG A 127 -18.92 -3.47 11.01
C ARG A 127 -18.40 -3.14 12.41
N THR A 128 -17.17 -2.66 12.49
CA THR A 128 -16.46 -2.43 13.76
C THR A 128 -16.65 -0.99 14.24
N LEU A 129 -16.64 -0.04 13.30
CA LEU A 129 -16.74 1.38 13.59
C LEU A 129 -18.19 1.86 13.60
N SER A 130 -18.49 2.78 14.51
CA SER A 130 -19.72 3.58 14.47
C SER A 130 -19.72 4.54 13.28
N THR A 131 -20.90 5.09 12.96
CA THR A 131 -21.06 6.10 11.90
C THR A 131 -20.18 7.34 12.16
N GLU A 132 -20.09 7.76 13.42
CA GLU A 132 -19.28 8.90 13.85
C GLU A 132 -17.78 8.60 13.64
N GLU A 133 -17.31 7.41 14.02
CA GLU A 133 -15.92 6.99 13.81
C GLU A 133 -15.57 6.82 12.32
N LEU A 134 -16.48 6.31 11.50
CA LEU A 134 -16.30 6.25 10.04
C LEU A 134 -16.22 7.65 9.43
N THR A 135 -17.05 8.57 9.89
CA THR A 135 -17.01 9.97 9.44
C THR A 135 -15.67 10.61 9.81
N GLU A 136 -15.19 10.42 11.04
CA GLU A 136 -13.88 10.91 11.47
C GLU A 136 -12.73 10.28 10.68
N LEU A 137 -12.81 8.98 10.38
CA LEU A 137 -11.86 8.30 9.52
C LEU A 137 -11.84 8.90 8.11
N GLY A 138 -13.01 9.11 7.50
CA GLY A 138 -13.13 9.74 6.18
C GLY A 138 -12.50 11.14 6.16
N ASP A 139 -12.81 11.95 7.16
CA ASP A 139 -12.22 13.27 7.38
C ASP A 139 -10.68 13.24 7.49
N ARG A 140 -10.13 12.25 8.21
CA ARG A 140 -8.67 12.04 8.31
C ARG A 140 -8.07 11.64 6.97
N LEU A 141 -8.73 10.74 6.24
CA LEU A 141 -8.30 10.32 4.90
C LEU A 141 -8.32 11.49 3.91
N GLU A 142 -9.32 12.37 3.95
CA GLU A 142 -9.39 13.54 3.07
C GLU A 142 -8.34 14.61 3.38
N ARG A 143 -8.00 14.81 4.66
CA ARG A 143 -7.00 15.80 5.09
C ARG A 143 -5.56 15.38 4.80
N THR A 144 -5.30 14.10 4.59
CA THR A 144 -3.97 13.62 4.22
C THR A 144 -3.73 13.97 2.76
N PRO A 145 -2.85 14.95 2.48
CA PRO A 145 -2.62 15.39 1.12
C PRO A 145 -2.06 14.22 0.32
N VAL A 146 -2.72 13.91 -0.81
CA VAL A 146 -2.10 13.08 -1.85
C VAL A 146 -0.91 13.87 -2.35
N TYR A 147 0.30 13.53 -1.90
CA TYR A 147 1.49 14.18 -2.42
C TYR A 147 1.72 13.68 -3.84
N ARG A 148 1.17 14.39 -4.83
CA ARG A 148 1.51 14.18 -6.23
C ARG A 148 2.95 14.65 -6.39
N ALA A 149 3.88 13.74 -6.67
CA ALA A 149 5.21 14.10 -7.12
C ALA A 149 5.06 14.93 -8.42
N GLY A 150 5.06 16.26 -8.29
CA GLY A 150 4.74 17.12 -9.42
C GLY A 150 4.38 18.57 -9.11
N SER A 151 5.19 19.30 -8.34
CA SER A 151 5.38 20.75 -8.57
C SER A 151 6.62 21.31 -7.85
N ALA A 152 7.83 20.99 -8.34
CA ALA A 152 8.98 21.90 -8.40
C ALA A 152 10.17 21.12 -8.99
N GLY A 153 10.88 21.71 -9.93
CA GLY A 153 12.03 21.09 -10.59
C GLY A 153 13.19 20.81 -9.63
N SER A 154 13.32 19.56 -9.22
CA SER A 154 14.56 18.93 -8.77
C SER A 154 14.46 17.42 -9.01
N ALA A 155 15.58 16.81 -9.39
CA ALA A 155 15.67 15.42 -9.88
C ALA A 155 14.98 14.39 -8.96
N PRO A 156 14.45 13.28 -9.52
CA PRO A 156 13.90 12.19 -8.73
C PRO A 156 15.06 11.30 -8.28
N ASP A 157 15.66 11.61 -7.13
CA ASP A 157 16.52 10.63 -6.45
C ASP A 157 16.64 11.02 -4.98
N GLN A 158 16.67 10.02 -4.09
CA GLN A 158 16.74 10.09 -2.62
C GLN A 158 15.42 10.18 -1.83
N ASP A 159 14.50 11.11 -2.12
CA ASP A 159 13.40 11.43 -1.16
C ASP A 159 12.34 10.33 -1.03
N CYS A 160 12.07 9.58 -2.11
CA CYS A 160 11.19 8.42 -2.04
C CYS A 160 11.84 7.30 -1.19
N ALA A 161 13.12 7.02 -1.41
CA ALA A 161 13.91 6.03 -0.67
C ALA A 161 14.03 6.36 0.83
N ASP A 162 14.19 7.64 1.18
CA ASP A 162 14.26 8.07 2.58
C ASP A 162 12.92 7.94 3.31
N ARG A 163 11.79 8.09 2.59
CA ARG A 163 10.44 7.82 3.14
C ARG A 163 10.17 6.33 3.33
N TRP A 164 10.75 5.47 2.48
CA TRP A 164 10.72 4.01 2.65
C TRP A 164 11.56 3.54 3.85
N LEU A 165 12.73 4.14 4.08
CA LEU A 165 13.62 3.83 5.21
C LEU A 165 13.16 4.43 6.55
N GLY A 166 12.25 5.42 6.52
CA GLY A 166 11.62 5.99 7.71
C GLY A 166 10.74 5.02 8.51
N LEU A 167 10.41 3.85 7.95
CA LEU A 167 9.78 2.72 8.65
C LEU A 167 10.79 1.84 9.41
N ASN A 168 12.04 2.28 9.57
CA ASN A 168 12.91 1.72 10.60
C ASN A 168 12.23 1.91 11.96
N TYR A 169 11.55 0.86 12.41
CA TYR A 169 11.22 0.64 13.82
C TYR A 169 12.49 0.95 14.61
N SER A 170 12.53 2.13 15.23
CA SER A 170 13.54 2.40 16.25
C SER A 170 13.32 1.31 17.29
N PRO A 171 14.34 0.50 17.65
CA PRO A 171 14.17 -0.48 18.69
C PRO A 171 13.70 0.31 19.91
N THR A 172 12.52 -0.04 20.41
CA THR A 172 12.06 0.49 21.69
C THR A 172 13.19 0.26 22.69
N PRO A 173 13.59 1.26 23.49
CA PRO A 173 14.53 1.01 24.56
C PRO A 173 13.91 -0.09 25.41
N GLY A 174 14.55 -1.27 25.42
CA GLY A 174 14.13 -2.38 26.26
C GLY A 174 13.97 -1.85 27.68
N ALA A 175 12.89 -2.26 28.35
CA ALA A 175 12.68 -1.93 29.75
C ALA A 175 13.98 -2.18 30.50
N GLY A 176 14.57 -1.13 31.05
CA GLY A 176 15.83 -1.22 31.77
C GLY A 176 15.68 -2.25 32.88
N ASP A 177 16.54 -3.26 32.84
CA ASP A 177 16.77 -4.12 33.99
C ASP A 177 17.33 -3.22 35.09
N SER A 178 16.43 -2.79 35.99
CA SER A 178 16.79 -2.25 37.29
C SER A 178 17.32 -3.39 38.14
N ASP A 179 18.58 -3.76 37.91
CA ASP A 179 19.32 -4.56 38.87
C ASP A 179 19.80 -3.63 39.99
N GLY A 180 19.32 -3.94 41.20
CA GLY A 180 19.67 -3.25 42.42
C GLY A 180 21.13 -3.44 42.81
N GLY A 181 21.67 -2.41 43.45
CA GLY A 181 22.90 -2.41 44.21
C GLY A 181 22.82 -1.32 45.27
#